data_AF-A0A8J4XDQ2-F1
#
_entry.id   AF-A0A8J4XDQ2-F1
#
_cell.length_a   1.000
_cell.length_b   1.000
_cell.length_c   1.000
_cell.angle_alpha   90.00
_cell.angle_beta   90.00
_cell.angle_gamma   90.00
#
_symmetry.space_group_name_H-M   'P 1'
#
loop_
_entity.id
_entity.type
_entity.pdbx_description
1 polymer ?
#
loop_
_entity_poly.entity_id
_entity_poly.type
_entity_poly.pdbx_seq_one_letter_code
_entity_poly.pdbx_strand_id
1 'polypeptide(L)'
;MELQRGAAWFLRVRRLFHRHVRVCSSSSYRAVVFDMFGVLIPSPLPKATEWEDENGVPRGTIGQAIRAGGDNNNWRKYMRGELEAEEFVEAFSRDCSQVAGFQLHIGSFHSALTSDSMSRPVTAITDAVRRVRAEGFKTAVLSNNFLLPGGKSHLPVDTSLFDIVVESCRVGLCKPDLRIYQLCADRLRVSPHEVVFLDDLSFNVEAAVQLGMHGITVKDPGLAVKELERVLEIPSSGHSAGARADWQLPMKQLSQYLEQTTQLPLADHRINQSYLSDSTFLLSSEQHQFVLRKKPTTEALQKECRLLKALKGAKVPVPSVLAQDETFSNALGTPFYLTSYCPGRVFNDHAVPGEGPHGKRCVYEAMMKTLCQIHRVDLKTAGLENRRDPGDFMESQVTMWARQFKEHEIQSVPAMDRLIDWLLMHLPKRQRSTMIHGSFSLNKLVFDSETPDVRAVLDWSLSTVGDPLVDVASCCMSLSLPSTASRQP
;
A
#
# COMPACT_ATOMS: atom_id res chain seq x y z
N MET A 1 6.77 -63.62 -19.39
CA MET A 1 6.84 -63.86 -17.93
C MET A 1 8.31 -63.80 -17.55
N GLU A 2 8.64 -63.22 -16.40
CA GLU A 2 9.99 -62.82 -15.94
C GLU A 2 10.45 -61.38 -16.30
N LEU A 3 9.61 -60.43 -15.87
CA LEU A 3 9.97 -59.03 -15.63
C LEU A 3 10.22 -58.81 -14.11
N GLN A 4 10.97 -59.72 -13.45
CA GLN A 4 11.07 -59.75 -11.98
C GLN A 4 12.46 -60.00 -11.38
N ARG A 5 13.56 -59.71 -12.08
CA ARG A 5 14.93 -59.84 -11.51
C ARG A 5 15.85 -58.62 -11.64
N GLY A 6 15.31 -57.42 -11.89
CA GLY A 6 16.08 -56.17 -11.88
C GLY A 6 15.94 -55.31 -10.61
N ALA A 7 15.04 -55.66 -9.69
CA ALA A 7 14.60 -54.75 -8.63
C ALA A 7 15.38 -54.85 -7.28
N ALA A 8 16.40 -55.70 -7.17
CA ALA A 8 17.03 -56.00 -5.88
C ALA A 8 18.43 -55.38 -5.65
N TRP A 9 19.01 -54.65 -6.62
CA TRP A 9 20.36 -54.08 -6.48
C TRP A 9 20.43 -52.55 -6.38
N PHE A 10 19.32 -51.84 -6.61
CA PHE A 10 19.27 -50.37 -6.53
C PHE A 10 18.73 -49.80 -5.20
N LEU A 11 18.45 -50.64 -4.21
CA LEU A 11 17.80 -50.24 -2.95
C LEU A 11 18.72 -50.22 -1.71
N ARG A 12 20.06 -50.24 -1.88
CA ARG A 12 20.99 -50.29 -0.73
C ARG A 12 22.05 -49.19 -0.62
N VAL A 13 21.90 -48.07 -1.35
CA VAL A 13 22.70 -46.85 -1.10
C VAL A 13 21.79 -45.63 -1.02
N ARG A 14 20.93 -45.62 0.01
CA ARG A 14 20.17 -44.44 0.43
C ARG A 14 20.16 -44.39 1.95
N ARG A 15 21.20 -43.79 2.52
CA ARG A 15 21.24 -43.14 3.85
C ARG A 15 22.65 -42.60 4.04
N LEU A 16 22.76 -41.39 4.58
CA LEU A 16 23.97 -40.62 4.86
C LEU A 16 24.44 -39.74 3.69
N PHE A 17 23.69 -38.67 3.38
CA PHE A 17 24.23 -37.33 3.06
C PHE A 17 23.05 -36.33 2.93
N HIS A 18 22.30 -36.13 4.02
CA HIS A 18 21.59 -34.87 4.25
C HIS A 18 22.17 -34.24 5.51
N ARG A 19 23.38 -33.72 5.35
CA ARG A 19 24.02 -32.85 6.34
C ARG A 19 23.77 -31.42 5.86
N HIS A 20 22.72 -30.79 6.40
CA HIS A 20 22.54 -29.35 6.57
C HIS A 20 23.26 -28.46 5.55
N VAL A 21 22.67 -28.26 4.37
CA VAL A 21 22.93 -27.04 3.61
C VAL A 21 21.95 -25.99 4.13
N ARG A 22 22.37 -25.23 5.14
CA ARG A 22 21.78 -23.92 5.41
C ARG A 22 22.21 -23.05 4.24
N VAL A 23 21.28 -22.72 3.34
CA VAL A 23 21.45 -21.55 2.49
C VAL A 23 21.47 -20.37 3.47
N CYS A 24 22.65 -19.83 3.78
CA CYS A 24 22.70 -18.55 4.46
C CYS A 24 22.11 -17.54 3.49
N SER A 25 20.96 -16.94 3.85
CA SER A 25 20.49 -15.78 3.12
C SER A 25 21.58 -14.71 3.18
N SER A 26 21.87 -14.10 2.04
CA SER A 26 22.82 -12.99 1.90
C SER A 26 22.30 -11.67 2.49
N SER A 27 21.11 -11.69 3.10
CA SER A 27 20.49 -10.52 3.69
C SER A 27 21.36 -9.97 4.82
N SER A 28 21.63 -8.66 4.79
CA SER A 28 22.28 -7.94 5.89
C SER A 28 21.39 -7.85 7.14
N TYR A 29 20.11 -8.24 7.04
CA TYR A 29 19.16 -8.22 8.13
C TYR A 29 19.16 -9.55 8.90
N ARG A 30 18.88 -9.49 10.20
CA ARG A 30 18.87 -10.64 11.11
C ARG A 30 17.60 -10.73 11.96
N ALA A 31 16.80 -9.67 11.98
CA ALA A 31 15.55 -9.65 12.72
C ALA A 31 14.46 -8.85 12.02
N VAL A 32 13.21 -9.21 12.31
CA VAL A 32 12.02 -8.50 11.88
C VAL A 32 11.16 -8.17 13.10
N VAL A 33 10.82 -6.90 13.25
CA VAL A 33 10.02 -6.36 14.35
C VAL A 33 8.68 -5.90 13.78
N PHE A 34 7.60 -6.34 14.39
CA PHE A 34 6.24 -6.03 13.96
C PHE A 34 5.53 -5.19 15.02
N ASP A 35 4.82 -4.13 14.63
CA ASP A 35 3.77 -3.60 15.48
C ASP A 35 2.64 -4.63 15.65
N MET A 36 1.86 -4.48 16.70
CA MET A 36 0.67 -5.27 16.94
C MET A 36 -0.54 -4.64 16.23
N PHE A 37 -0.96 -3.46 16.68
CA PHE A 37 -2.11 -2.75 16.14
C PHE A 37 -1.81 -2.25 14.73
N GLY A 38 -2.76 -2.42 13.80
CA GLY A 38 -2.61 -2.07 12.38
C GLY A 38 -1.73 -2.99 11.55
N VAL A 39 -0.98 -3.91 12.17
CA VAL A 39 -0.06 -4.84 11.50
C VAL A 39 -0.42 -6.29 11.79
N LEU A 40 -0.29 -6.75 13.03
CA LEU A 40 -0.67 -8.12 13.43
C LEU A 40 -2.16 -8.27 13.69
N ILE A 41 -2.83 -7.21 14.15
CA ILE A 41 -4.27 -7.12 14.40
C ILE A 41 -4.79 -5.76 13.87
N PRO A 42 -6.11 -5.54 13.75
CA PRO A 42 -6.67 -4.27 13.26
C PRO A 42 -6.21 -3.02 14.02
N SER A 43 -6.21 -1.87 13.33
CA SER A 43 -5.81 -0.58 13.90
C SER A 43 -6.95 0.02 14.75
N PRO A 44 -6.66 0.62 15.93
CA PRO A 44 -7.63 1.31 16.77
C PRO A 44 -8.28 2.54 16.12
N LEU A 45 -7.60 3.22 15.18
CA LEU A 45 -8.07 4.49 14.63
C LEU A 45 -9.35 4.32 13.78
N PRO A 46 -9.43 3.39 12.80
CA PRO A 46 -10.69 3.08 12.14
C PRO A 46 -11.80 2.71 13.12
N LYS A 47 -11.49 1.95 14.19
CA LYS A 47 -12.48 1.56 15.18
C LYS A 47 -13.01 2.75 15.99
N ALA A 48 -12.15 3.73 16.26
CA ALA A 48 -12.56 4.98 16.87
C ALA A 48 -13.56 5.74 16.00
N THR A 49 -13.33 5.82 14.68
CA THR A 49 -14.25 6.46 13.74
C THR A 49 -15.59 5.73 13.64
N GLU A 50 -15.59 4.40 13.60
CA GLU A 50 -16.85 3.62 13.66
C GLU A 50 -17.63 3.91 14.94
N TRP A 51 -16.94 3.92 16.09
CA TRP A 51 -17.57 4.19 17.37
C TRP A 51 -18.11 5.63 17.45
N GLU A 52 -17.38 6.60 16.91
CA GLU A 52 -17.84 7.99 16.84
C GLU A 52 -19.16 8.11 16.08
N ASP A 53 -19.26 7.46 14.91
CA ASP A 53 -20.47 7.44 14.09
C ASP A 53 -21.65 6.78 14.84
N GLU A 54 -21.41 5.64 15.48
CA GLU A 54 -22.44 4.89 16.21
C GLU A 54 -22.98 5.64 17.43
N ASN A 55 -22.17 6.53 18.03
CA ASN A 55 -22.52 7.23 19.27
C ASN A 55 -22.84 8.72 19.04
N GLY A 56 -22.96 9.16 17.79
CA GLY A 56 -23.29 10.56 17.45
C GLY A 56 -22.20 11.55 17.86
N VAL A 57 -20.94 11.10 17.92
CA VAL A 57 -19.77 11.92 18.25
C VAL A 57 -19.20 12.50 16.95
N PRO A 58 -18.78 13.78 16.92
CA PRO A 58 -18.14 14.33 15.74
C PRO A 58 -16.92 13.49 15.32
N ARG A 59 -16.88 13.08 14.04
CA ARG A 59 -15.77 12.30 13.49
C ARG A 59 -14.43 12.96 13.78
N GLY A 60 -13.46 12.16 14.20
CA GLY A 60 -12.11 12.59 14.53
C GLY A 60 -11.91 13.07 15.95
N THR A 61 -12.96 13.12 16.79
CA THR A 61 -12.89 13.53 18.21
C THR A 61 -11.86 12.70 18.99
N ILE A 62 -11.98 11.37 18.96
CA ILE A 62 -11.07 10.44 19.65
C ILE A 62 -9.67 10.60 19.09
N GLY A 63 -9.52 10.64 17.77
CA GLY A 63 -8.24 10.84 17.12
C GLY A 63 -7.56 12.14 17.56
N GLN A 64 -8.32 13.24 17.65
CA GLN A 64 -7.83 14.53 18.11
C GLN A 64 -7.47 14.49 19.60
N ALA A 65 -8.27 13.84 20.45
CA ALA A 65 -7.96 13.66 21.87
C ALA A 65 -6.68 12.82 22.10
N ILE A 66 -6.45 11.78 21.28
CA ILE A 66 -5.19 10.99 21.27
C ILE A 66 -3.97 11.86 20.98
N ARG A 67 -4.15 12.99 20.26
CA ARG A 67 -3.06 13.88 19.83
C ARG A 67 -2.93 15.14 20.69
N ALA A 68 -4.03 15.65 21.23
CA ALA A 68 -4.06 16.80 22.10
C ALA A 68 -3.19 16.53 23.35
N GLY A 69 -2.32 17.47 23.72
CA GLY A 69 -1.44 17.36 24.90
C GLY A 69 -0.08 16.69 24.69
N GLY A 70 0.26 16.26 23.46
CA GLY A 70 1.59 15.73 23.13
C GLY A 70 1.97 14.50 23.95
N ASP A 71 3.24 14.38 24.35
CA ASP A 71 3.74 13.19 25.06
C ASP A 71 3.14 13.00 26.47
N ASN A 72 2.50 14.01 27.04
CA ASN A 72 1.94 13.96 28.40
C ASN A 72 0.42 13.79 28.46
N ASN A 73 -0.23 13.50 27.33
CA ASN A 73 -1.67 13.27 27.31
C ASN A 73 -2.07 11.92 27.93
N ASN A 74 -3.34 11.80 28.32
CA ASN A 74 -3.81 10.62 29.06
C ASN A 74 -3.74 9.34 28.23
N TRP A 75 -3.88 9.43 26.90
CA TRP A 75 -3.65 8.30 26.01
C TRP A 75 -2.21 7.77 26.10
N ARG A 76 -1.22 8.65 26.00
CA ARG A 76 0.21 8.31 26.08
C ARG A 76 0.58 7.76 27.45
N LYS A 77 0.06 8.36 28.52
CA LYS A 77 0.25 7.87 29.89
C LYS A 77 -0.29 6.46 30.06
N TYR A 78 -1.50 6.19 29.54
CA TYR A 78 -2.08 4.86 29.54
C TYR A 78 -1.25 3.86 28.72
N MET A 79 -0.77 4.26 27.54
CA MET A 79 0.15 3.42 26.75
C MET A 79 1.49 3.18 27.46
N ARG A 80 1.98 4.08 28.32
CA ARG A 80 3.19 3.89 29.13
C ARG A 80 2.94 3.11 30.43
N GLY A 81 1.69 2.76 30.74
CA GLY A 81 1.32 2.09 31.99
C GLY A 81 1.35 3.01 33.20
N GLU A 82 1.24 4.32 32.98
CA GLU A 82 1.18 5.34 34.05
C GLU A 82 -0.24 5.57 34.58
N LEU A 83 -1.25 5.04 33.89
CA LEU A 83 -2.66 5.08 34.28
C LEU A 83 -3.23 3.67 34.26
N GLU A 84 -4.06 3.35 35.24
CA GLU A 84 -4.89 2.14 35.22
C GLU A 84 -6.10 2.33 34.27
N ALA A 85 -6.74 1.23 33.88
CA ALA A 85 -7.82 1.26 32.89
C ALA A 85 -9.00 2.16 33.32
N GLU A 86 -9.40 2.12 34.59
CA GLU A 86 -10.49 2.93 35.13
C GLU A 86 -10.13 4.42 35.13
N GLU A 87 -8.93 4.76 35.62
CA GLU A 87 -8.41 6.13 35.62
C GLU A 87 -8.28 6.69 34.20
N PHE A 88 -7.84 5.85 33.25
CA PHE A 88 -7.77 6.21 31.84
C PHE A 88 -9.17 6.51 31.28
N VAL A 89 -10.17 5.66 31.55
CA VAL A 89 -11.54 5.90 31.05
C VAL A 89 -12.07 7.24 31.54
N GLU A 90 -11.87 7.58 32.82
CA GLU A 90 -12.30 8.86 33.37
C GLU A 90 -11.51 10.05 32.80
N ALA A 91 -10.17 9.95 32.77
CA ALA A 91 -9.31 11.03 32.30
C ALA A 91 -9.50 11.28 30.79
N PHE A 92 -9.55 10.23 29.99
CA PHE A 92 -9.71 10.35 28.54
C PHE A 92 -11.13 10.73 28.14
N SER A 93 -12.16 10.38 28.94
CA SER A 93 -13.51 10.92 28.77
C SER A 93 -13.53 12.45 28.88
N ARG A 94 -12.77 13.02 29.83
CA ARG A 94 -12.64 14.49 29.96
C ARG A 94 -11.94 15.09 28.75
N ASP A 95 -10.85 14.49 28.27
CA ASP A 95 -10.14 14.95 27.07
C ASP A 95 -11.07 14.96 25.85
N CYS A 96 -11.80 13.86 25.62
CA CYS A 96 -12.74 13.74 24.50
C CYS A 96 -13.91 14.72 24.63
N SER A 97 -14.43 14.93 25.85
CA SER A 97 -15.50 15.89 26.10
C SER A 97 -15.09 17.32 25.76
N GLN A 98 -13.84 17.69 26.09
CA GLN A 98 -13.29 18.99 25.75
C GLN A 98 -13.18 19.19 24.23
N VAL A 99 -12.78 18.14 23.50
CA VAL A 99 -12.71 18.17 22.03
C VAL A 99 -14.10 18.26 21.40
N ALA A 100 -15.04 17.45 21.86
CA ALA A 100 -16.38 17.38 21.28
C ALA A 100 -17.28 18.58 21.64
N GLY A 101 -16.97 19.28 22.74
CA GLY A 101 -17.77 20.40 23.24
C GLY A 101 -18.99 19.98 24.07
N PHE A 102 -19.11 18.70 24.44
CA PHE A 102 -20.16 18.18 25.31
C PHE A 102 -19.65 16.97 26.12
N GLN A 103 -20.39 16.60 27.17
CA GLN A 103 -20.01 15.47 28.03
C GLN A 103 -20.04 14.14 27.26
N LEU A 104 -18.90 13.45 27.25
CA LEU A 104 -18.69 12.16 26.62
C LEU A 104 -18.15 11.17 27.65
N HIS A 105 -18.59 9.92 27.54
CA HIS A 105 -18.07 8.80 28.33
C HIS A 105 -17.54 7.70 27.41
N ILE A 106 -16.23 7.46 27.45
CA ILE A 106 -15.55 6.59 26.47
C ILE A 106 -15.47 5.11 26.89
N GLY A 107 -16.15 4.70 27.97
CA GLY A 107 -16.10 3.32 28.46
C GLY A 107 -16.52 2.26 27.43
N SER A 108 -17.50 2.56 26.57
CA SER A 108 -17.90 1.66 25.47
C SER A 108 -16.83 1.59 24.36
N PHE A 109 -16.12 2.69 24.09
CA PHE A 109 -14.98 2.71 23.17
C PHE A 109 -13.81 1.88 23.71
N HIS A 110 -13.44 2.08 24.98
CA HIS A 110 -12.39 1.28 25.64
C HIS A 110 -12.70 -0.22 25.58
N SER A 111 -13.96 -0.60 25.85
CA SER A 111 -14.42 -1.98 25.69
C SER A 111 -14.26 -2.47 24.24
N ALA A 112 -14.60 -1.63 23.25
CA ALA A 112 -14.49 -1.96 21.84
C ALA A 112 -13.04 -2.21 21.37
N LEU A 113 -12.03 -1.62 22.03
CA LEU A 113 -10.62 -1.89 21.74
C LEU A 113 -10.21 -3.34 22.03
N THR A 114 -10.95 -4.03 22.89
CA THR A 114 -10.68 -5.43 23.29
C THR A 114 -11.64 -6.43 22.65
N SER A 115 -12.47 -5.98 21.71
CA SER A 115 -13.48 -6.83 21.07
C SER A 115 -12.88 -7.94 20.20
N ASP A 116 -13.68 -8.96 19.90
CA ASP A 116 -13.28 -10.04 18.99
C ASP A 116 -12.88 -9.51 17.61
N SER A 117 -13.53 -8.46 17.10
CA SER A 117 -13.18 -7.88 15.81
C SER A 117 -11.81 -7.23 15.83
N MET A 118 -11.41 -6.61 16.95
CA MET A 118 -10.10 -5.99 17.15
C MET A 118 -8.99 -7.00 17.48
N SER A 119 -9.36 -8.21 17.92
CA SER A 119 -8.42 -9.25 18.33
C SER A 119 -8.08 -10.25 17.22
N ARG A 120 -8.69 -10.13 16.03
CA ARG A 120 -8.48 -11.07 14.91
C ARG A 120 -7.12 -10.86 14.25
N PRO A 121 -6.26 -11.90 14.17
CA PRO A 121 -4.98 -11.77 13.50
C PRO A 121 -5.10 -11.49 12.01
N VAL A 122 -4.25 -10.60 11.50
CA VAL A 122 -4.05 -10.37 10.07
C VAL A 122 -3.27 -11.57 9.51
N THR A 123 -4.00 -12.46 8.83
CA THR A 123 -3.47 -13.74 8.34
C THR A 123 -2.22 -13.59 7.48
N ALA A 124 -2.21 -12.61 6.56
CA ALA A 124 -1.08 -12.38 5.66
C ALA A 124 0.23 -12.07 6.42
N ILE A 125 0.16 -11.18 7.42
CA ILE A 125 1.33 -10.86 8.26
C ILE A 125 1.69 -12.05 9.14
N THR A 126 0.70 -12.73 9.73
CA THR A 126 0.95 -13.90 10.59
C THR A 126 1.69 -15.01 9.83
N ASP A 127 1.30 -15.27 8.57
CA ASP A 127 1.98 -16.25 7.72
C ASP A 127 3.39 -15.78 7.32
N ALA A 128 3.58 -14.48 7.10
CA ALA A 128 4.91 -13.92 6.88
C ALA A 128 5.81 -14.06 8.11
N VAL A 129 5.31 -13.83 9.33
CA VAL A 129 6.06 -14.09 10.57
C VAL A 129 6.55 -15.54 10.62
N ARG A 130 5.69 -16.51 10.29
CA ARG A 130 6.07 -17.93 10.24
C ARG A 130 7.17 -18.20 9.20
N ARG A 131 7.06 -17.61 8.01
CA ARG A 131 8.09 -17.75 6.96
C ARG A 131 9.42 -17.13 7.36
N VAL A 132 9.40 -15.90 7.87
CA VAL A 132 10.58 -15.20 8.41
C VAL A 132 11.29 -16.04 9.47
N ARG A 133 10.54 -16.68 10.39
CA ARG A 133 11.13 -17.60 11.37
C ARG A 133 11.70 -18.86 10.75
N ALA A 134 11.02 -19.44 9.76
CA ALA A 134 11.49 -20.65 9.07
C ALA A 134 12.84 -20.41 8.36
N GLU A 135 13.04 -19.20 7.83
CA GLU A 135 14.31 -18.75 7.23
C GLU A 135 15.37 -18.37 8.27
N GLY A 136 15.04 -18.41 9.57
CA GLY A 136 15.99 -18.24 10.67
C GLY A 136 16.18 -16.81 11.16
N PHE A 137 15.37 -15.85 10.70
CA PHE A 137 15.35 -14.49 11.25
C PHE A 137 14.72 -14.48 12.64
N LYS A 138 15.23 -13.63 13.53
CA LYS A 138 14.58 -13.38 14.82
C LYS A 138 13.31 -12.55 14.62
N THR A 139 12.27 -12.81 15.40
CA THR A 139 11.01 -12.05 15.33
C THR A 139 10.66 -11.41 16.66
N ALA A 140 10.13 -10.19 16.61
CA ALA A 140 9.65 -9.48 17.78
C ALA A 140 8.33 -8.75 17.54
N VAL A 141 7.58 -8.55 18.62
CA VAL A 141 6.50 -7.55 18.67
C VAL A 141 7.02 -6.32 19.39
N LEU A 142 6.80 -5.13 18.81
CA LEU A 142 7.06 -3.84 19.46
C LEU A 142 5.82 -2.95 19.34
N SER A 143 5.06 -2.83 20.43
CA SER A 143 3.77 -2.15 20.38
C SER A 143 3.55 -1.14 21.50
N ASN A 144 2.89 -0.04 21.12
CA ASN A 144 2.25 0.84 22.08
C ASN A 144 0.98 0.12 22.56
N ASN A 145 1.07 -0.54 23.72
CA ASN A 145 0.04 -1.39 24.29
C ASN A 145 -0.39 -0.87 25.67
N PHE A 146 -1.46 -1.44 26.22
CA PHE A 146 -2.07 -1.00 27.47
C PHE A 146 -2.42 -2.16 28.41
N LEU A 147 -2.69 -1.82 29.67
CA LEU A 147 -3.10 -2.77 30.71
C LEU A 147 -4.63 -2.84 30.82
N LEU A 148 -5.14 -4.05 30.95
CA LEU A 148 -6.52 -4.36 31.30
C LEU A 148 -6.70 -4.31 32.83
N PRO A 149 -7.96 -4.20 33.31
CA PRO A 149 -8.26 -4.37 34.73
C PRO A 149 -7.61 -5.64 35.29
N GLY A 150 -6.91 -5.51 36.43
CA GLY A 150 -6.15 -6.61 37.03
C GLY A 150 -4.71 -6.77 36.52
N GLY A 151 -4.17 -5.78 35.80
CA GLY A 151 -2.73 -5.66 35.49
C GLY A 151 -2.21 -6.59 34.38
N LYS A 152 -3.10 -7.31 33.68
CA LYS A 152 -2.76 -8.07 32.47
C LYS A 152 -2.73 -7.13 31.28
N SER A 153 -1.79 -7.29 30.34
CA SER A 153 -1.80 -6.50 29.11
C SER A 153 -2.75 -7.13 28.08
N HIS A 154 -3.29 -6.30 27.18
CA HIS A 154 -4.10 -6.78 26.07
C HIS A 154 -3.19 -7.27 24.94
N LEU A 155 -2.96 -8.58 24.85
CA LEU A 155 -2.02 -9.16 23.88
C LEU A 155 -2.67 -10.33 23.10
N PRO A 156 -3.63 -10.06 22.19
CA PRO A 156 -4.37 -11.09 21.46
C PRO A 156 -3.58 -11.66 20.26
N VAL A 157 -2.28 -11.92 20.45
CA VAL A 157 -1.40 -12.49 19.43
C VAL A 157 -0.75 -13.76 19.96
N ASP A 158 -0.47 -14.71 19.07
CA ASP A 158 0.27 -15.92 19.41
C ASP A 158 1.74 -15.58 19.67
N THR A 159 2.07 -15.37 20.95
CA THR A 159 3.41 -14.99 21.39
C THR A 159 4.47 -16.06 21.11
N SER A 160 4.09 -17.31 20.85
CA SER A 160 5.03 -18.37 20.47
C SER A 160 5.70 -18.13 19.10
N LEU A 161 5.12 -17.23 18.29
CA LEU A 161 5.67 -16.79 17.02
C LEU A 161 6.71 -15.67 17.16
N PHE A 162 7.11 -15.30 18.37
CA PHE A 162 8.05 -14.20 18.59
C PHE A 162 9.11 -14.59 19.61
N ASP A 163 10.36 -14.22 19.35
CA ASP A 163 11.46 -14.45 20.27
C ASP A 163 11.39 -13.48 21.45
N ILE A 164 10.90 -12.27 21.22
CA ILE A 164 10.61 -11.29 22.27
C ILE A 164 9.31 -10.52 22.00
N VAL A 165 8.72 -9.99 23.06
CA VAL A 165 7.63 -9.01 23.00
C VAL A 165 8.03 -7.80 23.84
N VAL A 166 7.91 -6.60 23.25
CA VAL A 166 8.15 -5.32 23.91
C VAL A 166 6.84 -4.53 23.91
N GLU A 167 6.24 -4.43 25.10
CA GLU A 167 5.00 -3.68 25.33
C GLU A 167 5.34 -2.36 26.02
N SER A 168 4.90 -1.24 25.46
CA SER A 168 5.15 0.09 26.03
C SER A 168 4.75 0.22 27.50
N CYS A 169 3.59 -0.33 27.87
CA CYS A 169 3.04 -0.26 29.22
C CYS A 169 3.85 -1.05 30.26
N ARG A 170 4.70 -1.98 29.82
CA ARG A 170 5.59 -2.76 30.69
C ARG A 170 6.95 -2.12 30.86
N VAL A 171 7.37 -1.29 29.92
CA VAL A 171 8.72 -0.71 29.87
C VAL A 171 8.75 0.79 30.12
N GLY A 172 7.59 1.45 30.21
CA GLY A 172 7.47 2.89 30.49
C GLY A 172 7.94 3.79 29.34
N LEU A 173 8.02 3.25 28.11
CA LEU A 173 8.43 3.98 26.90
C LEU A 173 7.38 3.75 25.82
N CYS A 174 7.16 4.72 24.92
CA CYS A 174 6.24 4.59 23.80
C CYS A 174 6.93 4.98 22.49
N LYS A 175 6.63 4.27 21.40
CA LYS A 175 6.92 4.75 20.04
C LYS A 175 6.24 6.11 19.83
N PRO A 176 6.88 7.14 19.26
CA PRO A 176 8.13 7.10 18.49
C PRO A 176 9.42 7.41 19.28
N ASP A 177 9.46 7.28 20.61
CA ASP A 177 10.71 7.47 21.38
C ASP A 177 11.78 6.46 20.95
N LEU A 178 12.92 6.95 20.44
CA LEU A 178 14.03 6.13 19.93
C LEU A 178 14.52 5.06 20.94
N ARG A 179 14.39 5.33 22.24
CA ARG A 179 14.82 4.40 23.30
C ARG A 179 14.07 3.07 23.28
N ILE A 180 12.80 3.05 22.86
CA ILE A 180 12.01 1.80 22.82
C ILE A 180 12.46 0.88 21.67
N TYR A 181 12.85 1.47 20.55
CA TYR A 181 13.39 0.74 19.39
C TYR A 181 14.77 0.18 19.71
N GLN A 182 15.63 0.98 20.37
CA GLN A 182 16.94 0.52 20.83
C GLN A 182 16.79 -0.64 21.84
N LEU A 183 15.90 -0.51 22.82
CA LEU A 183 15.60 -1.58 23.77
C LEU A 183 15.15 -2.87 23.07
N CYS A 184 14.34 -2.77 22.01
CA CYS A 184 13.91 -3.92 21.22
C CYS A 184 15.09 -4.60 20.51
N ALA A 185 15.95 -3.82 19.85
CA ALA A 185 17.16 -4.32 19.19
C ALA A 185 18.14 -4.99 20.18
N ASP A 186 18.36 -4.37 21.36
CA ASP A 186 19.21 -4.91 22.41
C ASP A 186 18.70 -6.25 22.95
N ARG A 187 17.38 -6.36 23.20
CA ARG A 187 16.75 -7.62 23.63
C ARG A 187 16.83 -8.70 22.56
N LEU A 188 16.71 -8.32 21.28
CA LEU A 188 16.94 -9.20 20.14
C LEU A 188 18.42 -9.55 19.96
N ARG A 189 19.35 -8.82 20.58
CA ARG A 189 20.81 -8.95 20.39
C ARG A 189 21.21 -8.80 18.92
N VAL A 190 20.77 -7.70 18.32
CA VAL A 190 21.09 -7.27 16.94
C VAL A 190 21.33 -5.76 16.93
N SER A 191 22.09 -5.27 15.96
CA SER A 191 22.18 -3.83 15.69
C SER A 191 20.88 -3.33 15.05
N PRO A 192 20.43 -2.07 15.29
CA PRO A 192 19.30 -1.49 14.57
C PRO A 192 19.40 -1.62 13.05
N HIS A 193 20.60 -1.53 12.48
CA HIS A 193 20.85 -1.71 11.02
C HIS A 193 20.57 -3.13 10.51
N GLU A 194 20.48 -4.13 11.40
CA GLU A 194 20.14 -5.51 11.06
C GLU A 194 18.63 -5.79 11.23
N VAL A 195 17.81 -4.76 11.48
CA VAL A 195 16.37 -4.90 11.79
C VAL A 195 15.51 -4.34 10.66
N VAL A 196 14.50 -5.11 10.26
CA VAL A 196 13.35 -4.61 9.49
C VAL A 196 12.18 -4.36 10.44
N PHE A 197 11.57 -3.18 10.40
CA PHE A 197 10.46 -2.77 11.27
C PHE A 197 9.19 -2.47 10.46
N LEU A 198 8.07 -3.06 10.87
CA LEU A 198 6.76 -2.88 10.24
C LEU A 198 5.78 -2.19 11.20
N ASP A 199 5.16 -1.09 10.77
CA ASP A 199 4.17 -0.31 11.54
C ASP A 199 3.18 0.37 10.57
N ASP A 200 1.91 0.53 10.97
CA ASP A 200 0.90 1.21 10.13
C ASP A 200 1.05 2.75 10.17
N LEU A 201 1.69 3.28 11.22
CA LEU A 201 1.88 4.71 11.41
C LEU A 201 3.26 5.14 10.90
N SER A 202 3.27 5.96 9.84
CA SER A 202 4.51 6.40 9.18
C SER A 202 5.50 7.09 10.12
N PHE A 203 5.02 7.86 11.11
CA PHE A 203 5.89 8.54 12.07
C PHE A 203 6.62 7.55 13.01
N ASN A 204 6.03 6.39 13.33
CA ASN A 204 6.72 5.34 14.08
C ASN A 204 7.80 4.69 13.21
N VAL A 205 7.51 4.49 11.92
CA VAL A 205 8.48 3.96 10.95
C VAL A 205 9.65 4.93 10.78
N GLU A 206 9.36 6.23 10.63
CA GLU A 206 10.37 7.28 10.50
C GLU A 206 11.31 7.32 11.70
N ALA A 207 10.80 7.17 12.94
CA ALA A 207 11.63 7.09 14.13
C ALA A 207 12.51 5.83 14.16
N ALA A 208 12.00 4.67 13.75
CA ALA A 208 12.80 3.45 13.62
C ALA A 208 13.94 3.62 12.59
N VAL A 209 13.63 4.27 11.46
CA VAL A 209 14.61 4.59 10.41
C VAL A 209 15.67 5.57 10.89
N GLN A 210 15.31 6.56 11.72
CA GLN A 210 16.28 7.46 12.35
C GLN A 210 17.30 6.72 13.24
N LEU A 211 16.89 5.61 13.86
CA LEU A 211 17.79 4.74 14.64
C LEU A 211 18.63 3.79 13.76
N GLY A 212 18.31 3.69 12.47
CA GLY A 212 19.04 2.88 11.49
C GLY A 212 18.33 1.61 11.04
N MET A 213 17.10 1.35 11.49
CA MET A 213 16.29 0.21 11.03
C MET A 213 15.79 0.39 9.59
N HIS A 214 15.52 -0.70 8.88
CA HIS A 214 14.77 -0.66 7.64
C HIS A 214 13.27 -0.58 7.94
N GLY A 215 12.62 0.52 7.54
CA GLY A 215 11.22 0.75 7.85
C GLY A 215 10.26 0.36 6.71
N ILE A 216 9.18 -0.34 7.03
CA ILE A 216 8.07 -0.66 6.12
C ILE A 216 6.77 -0.11 6.72
N THR A 217 6.12 0.82 6.01
CA THR A 217 4.81 1.34 6.43
C THR A 217 3.69 0.44 5.92
N VAL A 218 2.93 -0.15 6.83
CA VAL A 218 1.86 -1.11 6.51
C VAL A 218 0.56 -0.36 6.25
N LYS A 219 0.29 -0.08 4.97
CA LYS A 219 -1.04 0.39 4.51
C LYS A 219 -1.90 -0.75 3.97
N ASP A 220 -1.25 -1.68 3.27
CA ASP A 220 -1.82 -2.94 2.83
C ASP A 220 -0.92 -4.09 3.31
N PRO A 221 -1.46 -5.07 4.05
CA PRO A 221 -0.69 -6.22 4.53
C PRO A 221 -0.01 -7.02 3.41
N GLY A 222 -0.64 -7.17 2.24
CA GLY A 222 -0.09 -7.95 1.14
C GLY A 222 1.14 -7.30 0.49
N LEU A 223 1.08 -5.99 0.25
CA LEU A 223 2.20 -5.19 -0.24
C LEU A 223 3.33 -5.14 0.78
N ALA A 224 3.02 -4.97 2.06
CA ALA A 224 4.00 -4.99 3.13
C ALA A 224 4.74 -6.34 3.20
N VAL A 225 4.03 -7.46 3.00
CA VAL A 225 4.65 -8.79 2.94
C VAL A 225 5.58 -8.95 1.73
N LYS A 226 5.16 -8.50 0.55
CA LYS A 226 6.01 -8.57 -0.65
C LYS A 226 7.27 -7.70 -0.50
N GLU A 227 7.10 -6.53 0.09
CA GLU A 227 8.23 -5.65 0.42
C GLU A 227 9.16 -6.33 1.42
N LEU A 228 8.62 -6.91 2.49
CA LEU A 228 9.40 -7.67 3.47
C LEU A 228 10.17 -8.82 2.82
N GLU A 229 9.51 -9.63 1.99
CA GLU A 229 10.14 -10.77 1.29
C GLU A 229 11.27 -10.31 0.36
N ARG A 230 11.06 -9.19 -0.36
CA ARG A 230 12.08 -8.57 -1.21
C ARG A 230 13.27 -8.06 -0.39
N VAL A 231 13.02 -7.37 0.72
CA VAL A 231 14.08 -6.80 1.59
C VAL A 231 14.91 -7.89 2.26
N LEU A 232 14.27 -9.00 2.64
CA LEU A 232 14.94 -10.13 3.28
C LEU A 232 15.55 -11.13 2.29
N GLU A 233 15.39 -10.91 0.98
CA GLU A 233 15.85 -11.81 -0.08
C GLU A 233 15.36 -13.25 0.10
N ILE A 234 14.17 -13.42 0.69
CA ILE A 234 13.58 -14.75 0.90
C ILE A 234 13.12 -15.26 -0.47
N PRO A 235 13.65 -16.40 -0.97
CA PRO A 235 13.22 -16.93 -2.26
C PRO A 235 11.72 -17.11 -2.26
N SER A 236 11.06 -16.71 -3.34
CA SER A 236 9.68 -17.12 -3.63
C SER A 236 9.68 -18.62 -3.93
N SER A 237 10.02 -19.46 -2.96
CA SER A 237 10.14 -20.90 -3.14
C SER A 237 8.78 -21.41 -3.59
N GLY A 238 8.76 -22.04 -4.76
CA GLY A 238 7.56 -22.53 -5.42
C GLY A 238 6.77 -23.49 -4.53
N HIS A 239 5.88 -22.93 -3.74
CA HIS A 239 4.65 -23.50 -3.20
C HIS A 239 3.65 -22.36 -3.15
N SER A 240 2.55 -22.60 -3.86
CA SER A 240 1.28 -21.91 -3.84
C SER A 240 1.11 -20.99 -2.65
N ALA A 241 1.11 -19.68 -2.93
CA ALA A 241 0.66 -18.68 -1.98
C ALA A 241 -0.62 -19.20 -1.33
N GLY A 242 -0.62 -19.26 0.00
CA GLY A 242 -1.82 -19.42 0.81
C GLY A 242 -2.75 -18.27 0.48
N ALA A 243 -3.55 -18.48 -0.56
CA ALA A 243 -4.71 -17.69 -0.82
C ALA A 243 -5.61 -17.86 0.39
N ARG A 244 -5.98 -16.74 1.03
CA ARG A 244 -7.34 -16.67 1.55
C ARG A 244 -8.25 -17.09 0.39
N ALA A 245 -9.17 -18.01 0.66
CA ALA A 245 -10.15 -18.49 -0.31
C ALA A 245 -10.91 -17.35 -1.03
N ASP A 246 -10.86 -16.14 -0.48
CA ASP A 246 -11.59 -14.95 -0.94
C ASP A 246 -10.84 -14.11 -2.00
N TRP A 247 -9.56 -14.40 -2.28
CA TRP A 247 -8.72 -13.59 -3.20
C TRP A 247 -8.14 -14.35 -4.39
N GLN A 248 -8.42 -15.65 -4.52
CA GLN A 248 -8.23 -16.33 -5.80
C GLN A 248 -9.28 -15.80 -6.76
N LEU A 249 -8.84 -15.31 -7.92
CA LEU A 249 -9.78 -15.16 -9.01
C LEU A 249 -10.36 -16.55 -9.30
N PRO A 250 -11.66 -16.69 -9.50
CA PRO A 250 -12.28 -17.95 -9.89
C PRO A 250 -11.80 -18.34 -11.28
N MET A 251 -10.61 -18.93 -11.33
CA MET A 251 -9.82 -19.12 -12.54
C MET A 251 -10.55 -19.98 -13.57
N LYS A 252 -11.41 -20.91 -13.13
CA LYS A 252 -12.22 -21.73 -14.04
C LYS A 252 -13.23 -20.86 -14.81
N GLN A 253 -14.02 -20.06 -14.09
CA GLN A 253 -15.00 -19.14 -14.68
C GLN A 253 -14.30 -18.04 -15.50
N LEU A 254 -13.18 -17.52 -15.00
CA LEU A 254 -12.40 -16.50 -15.69
C LEU A 254 -11.77 -17.04 -16.98
N SER A 255 -11.24 -18.25 -16.99
CA SER A 255 -10.69 -18.87 -18.22
C SER A 255 -11.78 -19.05 -19.27
N GLN A 256 -12.96 -19.56 -18.88
CA GLN A 256 -14.11 -19.69 -19.77
C GLN A 256 -14.56 -18.35 -20.34
N TYR A 257 -14.64 -17.30 -19.50
CA TYR A 257 -14.96 -15.95 -19.94
C TYR A 257 -13.92 -15.42 -20.94
N LEU A 258 -12.63 -15.62 -20.66
CA LEU A 258 -11.55 -15.16 -21.53
C LEU A 258 -11.54 -15.89 -22.87
N GLU A 259 -11.80 -17.20 -22.91
CA GLU A 259 -11.94 -17.97 -24.16
C GLU A 259 -13.05 -17.39 -25.04
N GLN A 260 -14.22 -17.16 -24.44
CA GLN A 260 -15.38 -16.61 -25.15
C GLN A 260 -15.14 -15.18 -25.63
N THR A 261 -14.50 -14.34 -24.81
CA THR A 261 -14.40 -12.91 -25.08
C THR A 261 -13.21 -12.55 -25.97
N THR A 262 -12.07 -13.23 -25.80
CA THR A 262 -10.85 -12.94 -26.56
C THR A 262 -10.70 -13.79 -27.82
N GLN A 263 -11.51 -14.85 -27.97
CA GLN A 263 -11.39 -15.87 -29.03
C GLN A 263 -10.01 -16.56 -29.06
N LEU A 264 -9.21 -16.43 -27.99
CA LEU A 264 -7.92 -17.09 -27.85
C LEU A 264 -8.13 -18.47 -27.22
N PRO A 265 -7.50 -19.54 -27.74
CA PRO A 265 -7.61 -20.87 -27.18
C PRO A 265 -6.84 -20.94 -25.85
N LEU A 266 -7.54 -20.73 -24.73
CA LEU A 266 -6.96 -20.83 -23.38
C LEU A 266 -7.22 -22.19 -22.73
N ALA A 267 -8.00 -23.07 -23.39
CA ALA A 267 -8.54 -24.32 -22.84
C ALA A 267 -7.49 -25.35 -22.38
N ASP A 268 -6.28 -25.31 -22.96
CA ASP A 268 -5.17 -26.21 -22.61
C ASP A 268 -4.08 -25.57 -21.73
N HIS A 269 -4.16 -24.26 -21.47
CA HIS A 269 -3.09 -23.54 -20.77
C HIS A 269 -3.47 -23.18 -19.34
N ARG A 270 -2.61 -23.55 -18.38
CA ARG A 270 -2.70 -23.05 -17.01
C ARG A 270 -2.48 -21.54 -16.99
N ILE A 271 -3.57 -20.77 -16.86
CA ILE A 271 -3.48 -19.34 -16.58
C ILE A 271 -2.96 -19.17 -15.16
N ASN A 272 -1.76 -18.60 -15.04
CA ASN A 272 -1.21 -18.16 -13.77
C ASN A 272 -1.66 -16.72 -13.52
N GLN A 273 -1.95 -16.40 -12.25
CA GLN A 273 -2.23 -15.04 -11.81
C GLN A 273 -1.07 -14.52 -10.96
N SER A 274 -0.72 -13.25 -11.15
CA SER A 274 0.20 -12.49 -10.32
C SER A 274 -0.45 -11.18 -9.91
N TYR A 275 -0.28 -10.78 -8.65
CA TYR A 275 -0.94 -9.59 -8.11
C TYR A 275 -0.05 -8.37 -8.28
N LEU A 276 -0.57 -7.28 -8.86
CA LEU A 276 0.12 -6.00 -8.99
C LEU A 276 -0.38 -4.98 -7.94
N SER A 277 -1.68 -4.95 -7.68
CA SER A 277 -2.32 -4.17 -6.59
C SER A 277 -3.68 -4.77 -6.21
N ASP A 278 -4.36 -4.20 -5.22
CA ASP A 278 -5.67 -4.67 -4.69
C ASP A 278 -6.74 -4.86 -5.77
N SER A 279 -6.62 -4.09 -6.84
CA SER A 279 -7.54 -4.12 -7.98
C SER A 279 -6.88 -4.56 -9.28
N THR A 280 -5.58 -4.85 -9.33
CA THR A 280 -4.86 -5.11 -10.60
C THR A 280 -4.10 -6.43 -10.56
N PHE A 281 -4.35 -7.28 -11.55
CA PHE A 281 -3.83 -8.64 -11.66
C PHE A 281 -3.19 -8.84 -13.04
N LEU A 282 -1.98 -9.40 -13.07
CA LEU A 282 -1.36 -9.92 -14.29
C LEU A 282 -1.81 -11.36 -14.47
N LEU A 283 -2.42 -11.65 -15.61
CA LEU A 283 -2.79 -13.00 -16.03
C LEU A 283 -1.80 -13.43 -17.10
N SER A 284 -1.15 -14.57 -16.90
CA SER A 284 -0.16 -15.12 -17.83
C SER A 284 -0.50 -16.55 -18.19
N SER A 285 -0.61 -16.79 -19.50
CA SER A 285 -0.55 -18.10 -20.15
C SER A 285 0.85 -18.30 -20.75
N GLU A 286 1.15 -19.50 -21.26
CA GLU A 286 2.44 -19.80 -21.91
C GLU A 286 2.75 -18.85 -23.09
N GLN A 287 1.71 -18.39 -23.81
CA GLN A 287 1.87 -17.56 -25.02
C GLN A 287 1.30 -16.14 -24.89
N HIS A 288 0.54 -15.85 -23.83
CA HIS A 288 -0.22 -14.60 -23.74
C HIS A 288 -0.18 -14.00 -22.32
N GLN A 289 -0.12 -12.67 -22.26
CA GLN A 289 -0.17 -11.92 -21.01
C GLN A 289 -1.23 -10.82 -21.10
N PHE A 290 -1.99 -10.66 -20.03
CA PHE A 290 -3.06 -9.68 -19.91
C PHE A 290 -3.05 -9.03 -18.54
N VAL A 291 -3.56 -7.82 -18.45
CA VAL A 291 -3.75 -7.13 -17.17
C VAL A 291 -5.25 -6.96 -16.91
N LEU A 292 -5.72 -7.56 -15.82
CA LEU A 292 -7.09 -7.47 -15.33
C LEU A 292 -7.16 -6.40 -14.25
N ARG A 293 -8.14 -5.49 -14.35
CA ARG A 293 -8.39 -4.48 -13.32
C ARG A 293 -9.84 -4.50 -12.83
N LYS A 294 -10.04 -4.73 -11.54
CA LYS A 294 -11.32 -4.63 -10.83
C LYS A 294 -11.67 -3.17 -10.56
N LYS A 295 -12.97 -2.86 -10.48
CA LYS A 295 -13.48 -1.52 -10.17
C LYS A 295 -14.60 -1.59 -9.14
N PRO A 296 -14.69 -0.58 -8.25
CA PRO A 296 -15.68 -0.58 -7.19
C PRO A 296 -17.12 -0.47 -7.74
N THR A 297 -17.29 0.20 -8.88
CA THR A 297 -18.61 0.37 -9.52
C THR A 297 -18.52 0.24 -11.04
N THR A 298 -19.67 -0.02 -11.65
CA THR A 298 -19.82 -0.11 -13.12
C THR A 298 -19.50 1.23 -13.78
N GLU A 299 -19.90 2.36 -13.18
CA GLU A 299 -19.61 3.69 -13.71
C GLU A 299 -18.11 3.98 -13.73
N ALA A 300 -17.39 3.58 -12.68
CA ALA A 300 -15.94 3.75 -12.60
C ALA A 300 -15.21 2.95 -13.70
N LEU A 301 -15.70 1.74 -14.00
CA LEU A 301 -15.22 0.92 -15.10
C LEU A 301 -15.53 1.56 -16.45
N GLN A 302 -16.78 1.94 -16.70
CA GLN A 302 -17.19 2.55 -17.97
C GLN A 302 -16.40 3.82 -18.27
N LYS A 303 -16.17 4.66 -17.24
CA LYS A 303 -15.38 5.90 -17.37
C LYS A 303 -13.95 5.60 -17.82
N GLU A 304 -13.26 4.66 -17.16
CA GLU A 304 -11.86 4.37 -17.50
C GLU A 304 -11.74 3.62 -18.84
N CYS A 305 -12.62 2.66 -19.14
CA CYS A 305 -12.64 1.98 -20.43
C CYS A 305 -12.91 2.93 -21.60
N ARG A 306 -13.87 3.85 -21.45
CA ARG A 306 -14.17 4.88 -22.46
C ARG A 306 -12.95 5.76 -22.70
N LEU A 307 -12.29 6.19 -21.62
CA LEU A 307 -11.08 6.99 -21.70
C LEU A 307 -9.95 6.25 -22.45
N LEU A 308 -9.62 5.02 -22.05
CA LEU A 308 -8.54 4.25 -22.68
C LEU A 308 -8.81 4.03 -24.17
N LYS A 309 -10.05 3.72 -24.55
CA LYS A 309 -10.46 3.56 -25.96
C LYS A 309 -10.31 4.88 -26.74
N ALA A 310 -10.74 6.00 -26.16
CA ALA A 310 -10.63 7.33 -26.78
C ALA A 310 -9.16 7.76 -26.97
N LEU A 311 -8.33 7.58 -25.94
CA LEU A 311 -6.89 7.86 -25.99
C LEU A 311 -6.17 6.99 -27.03
N LYS A 312 -6.53 5.71 -27.12
CA LYS A 312 -6.01 4.80 -28.14
C LYS A 312 -6.38 5.28 -29.55
N GLY A 313 -7.63 5.70 -29.76
CA GLY A 313 -8.09 6.29 -31.02
C GLY A 313 -7.34 7.57 -31.39
N ALA A 314 -7.00 8.38 -30.39
CA ALA A 314 -6.17 9.58 -30.52
C ALA A 314 -4.66 9.29 -30.64
N LYS A 315 -4.25 8.02 -30.77
CA LYS A 315 -2.86 7.56 -30.90
C LYS A 315 -1.97 7.88 -29.69
N VAL A 316 -2.55 8.09 -28.51
CA VAL A 316 -1.80 8.12 -27.26
C VAL A 316 -1.40 6.68 -26.90
N PRO A 317 -0.14 6.43 -26.51
CA PRO A 317 0.30 5.09 -26.14
C PRO A 317 -0.36 4.65 -24.83
N VAL A 318 -1.44 3.88 -24.94
CA VAL A 318 -2.14 3.26 -23.81
C VAL A 318 -2.38 1.77 -24.07
N PRO A 319 -2.52 0.94 -23.01
CA PRO A 319 -2.93 -0.45 -23.15
C PRO A 319 -4.28 -0.56 -23.85
N SER A 320 -4.41 -1.52 -24.77
CA SER A 320 -5.66 -1.76 -25.48
C SER A 320 -6.64 -2.47 -24.55
N VAL A 321 -7.88 -1.96 -24.43
CA VAL A 321 -8.96 -2.66 -23.73
C VAL A 321 -9.42 -3.83 -24.59
N LEU A 322 -9.28 -5.05 -24.07
CA LEU A 322 -9.61 -6.30 -24.77
C LEU A 322 -11.01 -6.80 -24.41
N ALA A 323 -11.39 -6.65 -23.15
CA ALA A 323 -12.66 -7.12 -22.60
C ALA A 323 -13.10 -6.24 -21.43
N GLN A 324 -14.41 -6.18 -21.17
CA GLN A 324 -14.96 -5.57 -19.97
C GLN A 324 -16.21 -6.32 -19.54
N ASP A 325 -16.41 -6.47 -18.24
CA ASP A 325 -17.61 -7.04 -17.64
C ASP A 325 -18.13 -6.09 -16.57
N GLU A 326 -19.37 -5.65 -16.75
CA GLU A 326 -20.03 -4.63 -15.95
C GLU A 326 -20.95 -5.22 -14.87
N THR A 327 -21.16 -6.54 -14.89
CA THR A 327 -22.17 -7.21 -14.07
C THR A 327 -21.60 -7.72 -12.75
N PHE A 328 -22.31 -7.55 -11.64
CA PHE A 328 -21.88 -8.12 -10.35
C PHE A 328 -22.14 -9.63 -10.26
N SER A 329 -22.92 -10.19 -11.18
CA SER A 329 -23.12 -11.65 -11.35
C SER A 329 -21.98 -12.32 -12.14
N ASN A 330 -20.97 -11.56 -12.56
CA ASN A 330 -19.84 -12.09 -13.32
C ASN A 330 -18.96 -13.00 -12.47
N ALA A 331 -17.99 -13.64 -13.13
CA ALA A 331 -17.04 -14.53 -12.49
C ALA A 331 -16.41 -13.91 -11.23
N LEU A 332 -16.11 -12.61 -11.22
CA LEU A 332 -15.36 -11.96 -10.14
C LEU A 332 -16.23 -11.30 -9.05
N GLY A 333 -17.56 -11.32 -9.18
CA GLY A 333 -18.47 -10.65 -8.26
C GLY A 333 -18.37 -9.12 -8.27
N THR A 334 -17.64 -8.54 -9.22
CA THR A 334 -17.33 -7.11 -9.28
C THR A 334 -17.01 -6.69 -10.71
N PRO A 335 -17.34 -5.46 -11.13
CA PRO A 335 -16.98 -4.96 -12.45
C PRO A 335 -15.47 -5.01 -12.69
N PHE A 336 -15.05 -5.49 -13.87
CA PHE A 336 -13.62 -5.54 -14.24
C PHE A 336 -13.41 -5.38 -15.74
N TYR A 337 -12.22 -4.94 -16.13
CA TYR A 337 -11.80 -4.95 -17.53
C TYR A 337 -10.43 -5.59 -17.71
N LEU A 338 -10.17 -6.04 -18.94
CA LEU A 338 -8.92 -6.65 -19.36
C LEU A 338 -8.23 -5.75 -20.37
N THR A 339 -6.90 -5.63 -20.25
CA THR A 339 -6.06 -4.93 -21.21
C THR A 339 -4.91 -5.78 -21.71
N SER A 340 -4.36 -5.40 -22.86
CA SER A 340 -3.11 -5.95 -23.37
C SER A 340 -1.96 -5.69 -22.40
N TYR A 341 -1.17 -6.71 -22.08
CA TYR A 341 0.11 -6.51 -21.43
C TYR A 341 1.07 -5.77 -22.39
N CYS A 342 1.75 -4.74 -21.88
CA CYS A 342 2.73 -3.97 -22.62
C CYS A 342 4.12 -4.31 -22.09
N PRO A 343 4.90 -5.18 -22.76
CA PRO A 343 6.26 -5.49 -22.33
C PRO A 343 7.15 -4.26 -22.51
N GLY A 344 8.05 -4.02 -21.55
CA GLY A 344 8.94 -2.88 -21.59
C GLY A 344 9.64 -2.58 -20.26
N ARG A 345 10.43 -1.50 -20.27
CA ARG A 345 11.16 -0.98 -19.11
C ARG A 345 10.31 0.06 -18.37
N VAL A 346 10.37 0.05 -17.05
CA VAL A 346 9.75 1.09 -16.20
C VAL A 346 10.84 1.66 -15.30
N PHE A 347 10.99 2.99 -15.30
CA PHE A 347 11.98 3.66 -14.46
C PHE A 347 11.30 4.21 -13.20
N ASN A 348 11.60 3.57 -12.07
CA ASN A 348 11.12 4.03 -10.76
C ASN A 348 11.97 5.17 -10.18
N ASP A 349 13.26 5.19 -10.52
CA ASP A 349 14.20 6.23 -10.12
C ASP A 349 14.31 7.28 -11.23
N HIS A 350 14.08 8.55 -10.87
CA HIS A 350 14.22 9.71 -11.74
C HIS A 350 15.67 9.97 -12.17
N ALA A 351 16.66 9.40 -11.46
CA ALA A 351 18.05 9.43 -11.91
C ALA A 351 18.29 8.56 -13.15
N VAL A 352 17.34 7.70 -13.52
CA VAL A 352 17.41 6.75 -14.66
C VAL A 352 18.73 5.97 -14.62
N PRO A 353 18.96 5.15 -13.58
CA PRO A 353 20.21 4.43 -13.41
C PRO A 353 20.43 3.45 -14.57
N GLY A 354 21.69 3.30 -14.98
CA GLY A 354 22.09 2.49 -16.14
C GLY A 354 22.13 3.24 -17.47
N GLU A 355 21.50 4.42 -17.58
CA GLU A 355 21.56 5.25 -18.77
C GLU A 355 22.69 6.31 -18.67
N GLY A 356 23.45 6.49 -19.75
CA GLY A 356 24.40 7.59 -19.88
C GLY A 356 23.69 8.94 -20.09
N PRO A 357 24.39 10.09 -20.04
CA PRO A 357 23.77 11.42 -20.16
C PRO A 357 22.87 11.59 -21.39
N HIS A 358 23.28 11.03 -22.53
CA HIS A 358 22.47 11.04 -23.75
C HIS A 358 21.19 10.18 -23.61
N GLY A 359 21.31 8.96 -23.09
CA GLY A 359 20.17 8.06 -22.86
C GLY A 359 19.13 8.67 -21.90
N LYS A 360 19.59 9.29 -20.80
CA LYS A 360 18.71 10.03 -19.88
C LYS A 360 17.93 11.13 -20.59
N ARG A 361 18.63 11.92 -21.41
CA ARG A 361 17.99 12.97 -22.21
C ARG A 361 16.92 12.40 -23.14
N CYS A 362 17.22 11.31 -23.85
CA CYS A 362 16.24 10.67 -24.74
C CYS A 362 15.01 10.15 -24.00
N VAL A 363 15.18 9.55 -22.82
CA VAL A 363 14.07 9.08 -21.97
C VAL A 363 13.15 10.24 -21.57
N TYR A 364 13.72 11.36 -21.10
CA TYR A 364 12.94 12.54 -20.72
C TYR A 364 12.30 13.26 -21.93
N GLU A 365 12.99 13.31 -23.07
CA GLU A 365 12.41 13.83 -24.31
C GLU A 365 11.20 12.99 -24.77
N ALA A 366 11.29 11.67 -24.67
CA ALA A 366 10.18 10.76 -24.97
C ALA A 366 9.02 10.93 -23.97
N MET A 367 9.31 11.07 -22.67
CA MET A 367 8.32 11.38 -21.65
C MET A 367 7.56 12.69 -21.98
N MET A 368 8.27 13.76 -22.34
CA MET A 368 7.66 15.05 -22.71
C MET A 368 6.89 14.99 -24.02
N LYS A 369 7.38 14.25 -25.01
CA LYS A 369 6.67 14.01 -26.27
C LYS A 369 5.34 13.31 -26.03
N THR A 370 5.32 12.29 -25.16
CA THR A 370 4.10 11.59 -24.76
C THR A 370 3.14 12.51 -24.01
N LEU A 371 3.64 13.34 -23.09
CA LEU A 371 2.80 14.32 -22.40
C LEU A 371 2.14 15.31 -23.39
N CYS A 372 2.91 15.80 -24.36
CA CYS A 372 2.38 16.65 -25.43
C CYS A 372 1.33 15.95 -26.28
N GLN A 373 1.46 14.64 -26.54
CA GLN A 373 0.44 13.87 -27.25
C GLN A 373 -0.87 13.81 -26.45
N ILE A 374 -0.79 13.58 -25.14
CA ILE A 374 -1.96 13.58 -24.25
C ILE A 374 -2.67 14.95 -24.28
N HIS A 375 -1.92 16.04 -24.12
CA HIS A 375 -2.49 17.39 -24.08
C HIS A 375 -3.03 17.88 -25.43
N ARG A 376 -2.63 17.25 -26.54
CA ARG A 376 -3.10 17.54 -27.90
C ARG A 376 -4.34 16.73 -28.32
N VAL A 377 -4.85 15.84 -27.46
CA VAL A 377 -6.07 15.10 -27.74
C VAL A 377 -7.22 16.09 -27.93
N ASP A 378 -7.85 16.04 -29.11
CA ASP A 378 -9.06 16.81 -29.38
C ASP A 378 -10.23 16.18 -28.60
N LEU A 379 -10.65 16.87 -27.53
CA LEU A 379 -11.66 16.38 -26.59
C LEU A 379 -13.01 16.13 -27.27
N LYS A 380 -13.36 16.90 -28.30
CA LYS A 380 -14.64 16.79 -29.00
C LYS A 380 -14.67 15.54 -29.87
N THR A 381 -13.65 15.35 -30.70
CA THR A 381 -13.54 14.16 -31.55
C THR A 381 -13.34 12.88 -30.74
N ALA A 382 -12.65 12.98 -29.59
CA ALA A 382 -12.48 11.86 -28.66
C ALA A 382 -13.72 11.59 -27.79
N GLY A 383 -14.73 12.46 -27.82
CA GLY A 383 -15.91 12.36 -26.97
C GLY A 383 -15.59 12.44 -25.47
N LEU A 384 -14.59 13.24 -25.09
CA LEU A 384 -14.11 13.45 -23.71
C LEU A 384 -14.46 14.84 -23.17
N GLU A 385 -15.32 15.61 -23.85
CA GLU A 385 -15.75 16.92 -23.38
C GLU A 385 -16.38 16.85 -21.99
N ASN A 386 -15.99 17.78 -21.12
CA ASN A 386 -16.53 17.88 -19.78
C ASN A 386 -17.83 18.70 -19.83
N ARG A 387 -18.86 18.31 -19.06
CA ARG A 387 -20.12 19.07 -18.95
C ARG A 387 -20.01 20.31 -18.05
N ARG A 388 -18.87 20.49 -17.35
CA ARG A 388 -18.61 21.62 -16.44
C ARG A 388 -17.89 22.75 -17.17
N ASP A 389 -18.11 23.98 -16.69
CA ASP A 389 -17.45 25.17 -17.22
C ASP A 389 -15.92 25.03 -17.10
N PRO A 390 -15.17 25.13 -18.21
CA PRO A 390 -13.71 25.07 -18.21
C PRO A 390 -13.02 26.19 -17.40
N GLY A 391 -13.72 27.26 -17.03
CA GLY A 391 -13.17 28.41 -16.30
C GLY A 391 -12.68 28.14 -14.87
N ASP A 392 -13.26 27.15 -14.17
CA ASP A 392 -13.11 27.03 -12.71
C ASP A 392 -12.36 25.75 -12.29
N PHE A 393 -11.62 25.10 -13.19
CA PHE A 393 -10.96 23.84 -12.89
C PHE A 393 -9.98 23.98 -11.71
N MET A 394 -9.06 24.95 -11.76
CA MET A 394 -8.06 25.17 -10.71
C MET A 394 -8.71 25.54 -9.37
N GLU A 395 -9.69 26.44 -9.38
CA GLU A 395 -10.44 26.82 -8.18
C GLU A 395 -11.15 25.62 -7.55
N SER A 396 -11.83 24.82 -8.38
CA SER A 396 -12.52 23.61 -7.95
C SER A 396 -11.56 22.60 -7.33
N GLN A 397 -10.37 22.42 -7.93
CA GLN A 397 -9.35 21.52 -7.39
C GLN A 397 -8.83 22.03 -6.04
N VAL A 398 -8.40 23.29 -5.95
CA VAL A 398 -7.87 23.86 -4.71
C VAL A 398 -8.91 23.81 -3.60
N THR A 399 -10.16 24.18 -3.89
CA THR A 399 -11.27 24.15 -2.92
C THR A 399 -11.56 22.73 -2.45
N MET A 400 -11.61 21.76 -3.36
CA MET A 400 -11.84 20.36 -3.03
C MET A 400 -10.74 19.81 -2.14
N TRP A 401 -9.46 20.02 -2.50
CA TRP A 401 -8.33 19.53 -1.72
C TRP A 401 -8.19 20.24 -0.38
N ALA A 402 -8.45 21.55 -0.31
CA ALA A 402 -8.50 22.30 0.94
C ALA A 402 -9.58 21.75 1.87
N ARG A 403 -10.79 21.50 1.36
CA ARG A 403 -11.86 20.88 2.13
C ARG A 403 -11.47 19.49 2.63
N GLN A 404 -10.93 18.63 1.77
CA GLN A 404 -10.49 17.29 2.17
C GLN A 404 -9.38 17.33 3.23
N PHE A 405 -8.41 18.25 3.07
CA PHE A 405 -7.35 18.46 4.05
C PHE A 405 -7.94 18.87 5.39
N LYS A 406 -8.90 19.80 5.41
CA LYS A 406 -9.58 20.25 6.64
C LYS A 406 -10.44 19.18 7.30
N GLU A 407 -11.17 18.39 6.50
CA GLU A 407 -11.97 17.26 6.99
C GLU A 407 -11.11 16.15 7.62
N HIS A 408 -9.85 16.01 7.19
CA HIS A 408 -8.92 15.00 7.67
C HIS A 408 -7.71 15.60 8.40
N GLU A 409 -7.83 16.84 8.91
CA GLU A 409 -6.72 17.54 9.55
C GLU A 409 -6.40 16.88 10.90
N ILE A 410 -5.26 16.18 10.95
CA ILE A 410 -4.81 15.44 12.13
C ILE A 410 -4.15 16.38 13.16
N GLN A 411 -3.41 17.38 12.68
CA GLN A 411 -2.74 18.41 13.46
C GLN A 411 -2.75 19.72 12.67
N SER A 412 -2.74 20.86 13.37
CA SER A 412 -2.61 22.14 12.70
C SER A 412 -1.26 22.24 12.00
N VAL A 413 -1.29 22.50 10.69
CA VAL A 413 -0.09 22.78 9.90
C VAL A 413 -0.21 24.21 9.37
N PRO A 414 0.30 25.24 10.09
CA PRO A 414 0.13 26.64 9.70
C PRO A 414 0.66 26.95 8.29
N ALA A 415 1.61 26.16 7.79
CA ALA A 415 2.09 26.27 6.42
C ALA A 415 1.04 25.84 5.38
N MET A 416 0.21 24.83 5.68
CA MET A 416 -0.89 24.40 4.82
C MET A 416 -2.02 25.42 4.81
N ASP A 417 -2.34 26.03 5.95
CA ASP A 417 -3.34 27.11 6.00
C ASP A 417 -2.94 28.29 5.13
N ARG A 418 -1.70 28.77 5.30
CA ARG A 418 -1.14 29.83 4.45
C ARG A 418 -1.11 29.44 2.98
N LEU A 419 -0.81 28.17 2.67
CA LEU A 419 -0.78 27.68 1.30
C LEU A 419 -2.18 27.66 0.67
N ILE A 420 -3.21 27.19 1.41
CA ILE A 420 -4.60 27.17 0.96
C ILE A 420 -5.06 28.60 0.65
N ASP A 421 -4.87 29.53 1.60
CA ASP A 421 -5.23 30.94 1.43
C ASP A 421 -4.48 31.56 0.24
N TRP A 422 -3.17 31.29 0.15
CA TRP A 422 -2.36 31.80 -0.94
C TRP A 422 -2.82 31.27 -2.31
N LEU A 423 -3.09 29.97 -2.44
CA LEU A 423 -3.52 29.37 -3.70
C LEU A 423 -4.87 29.94 -4.17
N LEU A 424 -5.83 30.12 -3.26
CA LEU A 424 -7.14 30.70 -3.59
C LEU A 424 -7.02 32.16 -4.05
N MET A 425 -6.07 32.93 -3.51
CA MET A 425 -5.82 34.32 -3.93
C MET A 425 -4.99 34.45 -5.23
N HIS A 426 -4.26 33.40 -5.62
CA HIS A 426 -3.28 33.44 -6.71
C HIS A 426 -3.62 32.47 -7.85
N LEU A 427 -4.90 32.13 -8.01
CA LEU A 427 -5.37 31.28 -9.11
C LEU A 427 -4.99 31.86 -10.49
N PRO A 428 -4.58 31.02 -11.45
CA PRO A 428 -4.26 31.49 -12.80
C PRO A 428 -5.47 32.16 -13.47
N LYS A 429 -5.30 33.39 -13.95
CA LYS A 429 -6.35 34.16 -14.66
C LYS A 429 -6.77 33.57 -16.00
N ARG A 430 -5.94 32.69 -16.58
CA ARG A 430 -6.20 32.02 -17.85
C ARG A 430 -5.95 30.54 -17.63
N GLN A 431 -6.94 29.74 -17.98
CA GLN A 431 -6.87 28.29 -17.93
C GLN A 431 -7.11 27.72 -19.33
N ARG A 432 -6.47 26.59 -19.63
CA ARG A 432 -6.75 25.79 -20.82
C ARG A 432 -7.51 24.54 -20.41
N SER A 433 -8.18 23.93 -21.39
CA SER A 433 -8.93 22.70 -21.17
C SER A 433 -8.39 21.63 -22.10
N THR A 434 -7.53 20.79 -21.54
CA THR A 434 -6.96 19.64 -22.21
C THR A 434 -7.27 18.38 -21.42
N MET A 435 -7.07 17.22 -22.03
CA MET A 435 -7.00 15.98 -21.26
C MET A 435 -5.77 16.05 -20.35
N ILE A 436 -5.93 15.78 -19.07
CA ILE A 436 -4.83 15.67 -18.11
C ILE A 436 -4.80 14.28 -17.47
N HIS A 437 -3.60 13.78 -17.20
CA HIS A 437 -3.41 12.51 -16.50
C HIS A 437 -3.71 12.65 -15.00
N GLY A 438 -3.33 13.78 -14.39
CA GLY A 438 -3.53 14.11 -12.98
C GLY A 438 -2.40 13.68 -12.05
N SER A 439 -1.57 12.73 -12.50
CA SER A 439 -0.43 12.17 -11.74
C SER A 439 0.72 11.72 -12.65
N PHE A 440 0.91 12.42 -13.78
CA PHE A 440 1.87 12.02 -14.80
C PHE A 440 3.31 12.05 -14.28
N SER A 441 3.98 10.89 -14.30
CA SER A 441 5.33 10.73 -13.79
C SER A 441 6.06 9.59 -14.49
N LEU A 442 7.40 9.58 -14.39
CA LEU A 442 8.27 8.65 -15.09
C LEU A 442 7.93 7.17 -14.81
N ASN A 443 7.57 6.83 -13.56
CA ASN A 443 7.26 5.47 -13.14
C ASN A 443 5.89 4.96 -13.64
N LYS A 444 5.11 5.80 -14.32
CA LYS A 444 3.84 5.42 -14.99
C LYS A 444 4.03 5.15 -16.48
N LEU A 445 5.26 5.24 -16.99
CA LEU A 445 5.57 5.03 -18.39
C LEU A 445 6.24 3.67 -18.58
N VAL A 446 5.71 2.89 -19.51
CA VAL A 446 6.36 1.70 -20.03
C VAL A 446 7.12 2.11 -21.29
N PHE A 447 8.44 2.08 -21.20
CA PHE A 447 9.34 2.30 -22.31
C PHE A 447 9.60 1.00 -23.06
N ASP A 448 9.91 1.10 -24.33
CA ASP A 448 10.40 -0.02 -25.12
C ASP A 448 11.70 -0.61 -24.52
N SER A 449 11.97 -1.89 -24.77
CA SER A 449 13.14 -2.59 -24.21
C SER A 449 14.46 -2.07 -24.76
N GLU A 450 14.48 -1.62 -26.01
CA GLU A 450 15.70 -1.23 -26.72
C GLU A 450 15.72 0.27 -27.04
N THR A 451 14.55 0.87 -27.21
CA THR A 451 14.41 2.28 -27.58
C THR A 451 13.86 3.13 -26.42
N PRO A 452 14.03 4.47 -26.45
CA PRO A 452 13.43 5.37 -25.47
C PRO A 452 11.94 5.64 -25.73
N ASP A 453 11.31 4.95 -26.69
CA ASP A 453 9.91 5.20 -27.04
C ASP A 453 8.94 4.67 -25.97
N VAL A 454 7.91 5.46 -25.66
CA VAL A 454 6.86 5.08 -24.69
C VAL A 454 5.84 4.16 -25.38
N ARG A 455 5.73 2.94 -24.88
CA ARG A 455 4.78 1.91 -25.30
C ARG A 455 3.42 2.07 -24.64
N ALA A 456 3.39 2.50 -23.38
CA ALA A 456 2.15 2.70 -22.63
C ALA A 456 2.30 3.73 -21.50
N VAL A 457 1.24 4.53 -21.30
CA VAL A 457 1.00 5.35 -20.12
C VAL A 457 -0.01 4.64 -19.22
N LEU A 458 0.35 4.42 -17.96
CA LEU A 458 -0.41 3.65 -16.98
C LEU A 458 -1.09 4.56 -15.95
N ASP A 459 -2.12 4.01 -15.30
CA ASP A 459 -2.78 4.59 -14.11
C ASP A 459 -3.54 5.91 -14.33
N TRP A 460 -4.58 5.84 -15.13
CA TRP A 460 -5.46 6.97 -15.48
C TRP A 460 -6.55 7.26 -14.44
N SER A 461 -6.41 6.83 -13.19
CA SER A 461 -7.49 6.94 -12.19
C SER A 461 -7.82 8.38 -11.78
N LEU A 462 -6.83 9.28 -11.82
CA LEU A 462 -6.96 10.70 -11.48
C LEU A 462 -7.19 11.59 -12.72
N SER A 463 -7.36 10.97 -13.88
CA SER A 463 -7.47 11.70 -15.14
C SER A 463 -8.79 12.46 -15.26
N THR A 464 -8.70 13.64 -15.87
CA THR A 464 -9.82 14.56 -16.05
C THR A 464 -9.53 15.55 -17.18
N VAL A 465 -10.48 16.42 -17.49
CA VAL A 465 -10.25 17.61 -18.32
C VAL A 465 -9.91 18.77 -17.39
N GLY A 466 -8.80 19.44 -17.66
CA GLY A 466 -8.31 20.55 -16.86
C GLY A 466 -7.13 21.26 -17.51
N ASP A 467 -6.43 22.08 -16.72
CA ASP A 467 -5.28 22.82 -17.24
C ASP A 467 -4.03 21.92 -17.33
N PRO A 468 -3.34 21.88 -18.49
CA PRO A 468 -2.18 21.02 -18.73
C PRO A 468 -1.01 21.30 -17.78
N LEU A 469 -0.95 22.49 -17.16
CA LEU A 469 0.09 22.84 -16.20
C LEU A 469 0.09 21.93 -14.97
N VAL A 470 -1.03 21.27 -14.64
CA VAL A 470 -1.07 20.27 -13.55
C VAL A 470 -0.11 19.12 -13.82
N ASP A 471 -0.17 18.52 -15.02
CA ASP A 471 0.72 17.41 -15.36
C ASP A 471 2.17 17.88 -15.50
N VAL A 472 2.40 19.09 -16.05
CA VAL A 472 3.75 19.67 -16.16
C VAL A 472 4.34 19.90 -14.78
N ALA A 473 3.56 20.45 -13.85
CA ALA A 473 3.98 20.62 -12.46
C ALA A 473 4.28 19.26 -11.82
N SER A 474 3.44 18.25 -12.04
CA SER A 474 3.66 16.89 -11.55
C SER A 474 5.02 16.33 -12.00
N CYS A 475 5.40 16.54 -13.26
CA CYS A 475 6.72 16.17 -13.78
C CYS A 475 7.87 16.90 -13.07
N CYS A 476 7.68 18.20 -12.81
CA CYS A 476 8.71 19.05 -12.22
C CYS A 476 8.87 18.80 -10.71
N MET A 477 7.84 18.32 -10.01
CA MET A 477 7.91 18.03 -8.58
C MET A 477 9.05 17.04 -8.27
N SER A 478 9.20 16.00 -9.10
CA SER A 478 10.28 15.02 -8.96
C SER A 478 11.69 15.61 -9.03
N LEU A 479 11.87 16.80 -9.62
CA LEU A 479 13.16 17.51 -9.66
C LEU A 479 13.41 18.37 -8.42
N SER A 480 12.35 18.71 -7.69
CA SER A 480 12.40 19.56 -6.49
C SER A 480 12.41 18.76 -5.19
N LEU A 481 12.07 17.47 -5.28
CA LEU A 481 12.15 16.53 -4.16
C LEU A 481 13.57 15.95 -4.07
N PRO A 482 14.08 15.67 -2.86
CA PRO A 482 15.40 15.05 -2.69
C PRO A 482 15.45 13.75 -3.49
N SER A 483 16.58 13.49 -4.17
CA SER A 483 16.75 12.21 -4.84
C SER A 483 16.57 11.09 -3.82
N THR A 484 15.61 10.20 -4.07
CA THR A 484 15.50 8.94 -3.33
C THR A 484 16.78 8.11 -3.48
N ALA A 485 17.61 8.39 -4.49
CA ALA A 485 18.95 7.84 -4.69
C ALA A 485 20.01 8.23 -3.62
N SER A 486 19.72 9.18 -2.72
CA SER A 486 20.54 9.42 -1.50
C SER A 486 20.04 8.66 -0.27
N ARG A 487 18.99 7.87 -0.44
CA ARG A 487 18.59 6.79 0.47
C ARG A 487 18.79 5.48 -0.27
N GLN A 488 20.04 5.14 -0.55
CA GLN A 488 20.45 3.75 -0.51
C GLN A 488 20.45 3.32 0.96
N PRO A 489 19.60 2.36 1.38
CA PRO A 489 20.13 1.20 2.08
C PRO A 489 21.06 0.39 1.16
#